data_AF-A0A9W6GA38-F1
#
_entry.id   AF-A0A9W6GA38-F1
#
_cell.length_a   1.000
_cell.length_b   1.000
_cell.length_c   1.000
_cell.angle_alpha   90.00
_cell.angle_beta   90.00
_cell.angle_gamma   90.00
#
_symmetry.space_group_name_H-M   'P 1'
#
loop_
_entity.id
_entity.type
_entity.pdbx_description
1 polymer ?
#
loop_
_entity_poly.entity_id
_entity_poly.type
_entity_poly.pdbx_seq_one_letter_code
_entity_poly.pdbx_strand_id
1 'polypeptide(L)'
;MSGVFGRSPIGATRRGVIGFSLAASSMAALAACSDDGGSDEIDVDAQSKGAMDNFAADTQFTATEPFNLSVLWTDWPDLPITDKWEFFKEIEKRTNVTIDVTNIPFSDATEKRSLLISAGDAPTVIPLVYTGEENSFVSSGAILPMSEYVEHMPNFQKYVAEWDLADMIDNLKQADGKYYMLPGLQEVSVPVFTLVIRKDVFESVAGGIPQTWDEMREALVKIKAEYPDSKPLADGFEGASMLNYAAHAFGAQAGWGFGSGMIDDGSGSLVYTAATEGYKQMVEFFRGLVEDGLLDTDSMTAANDGTGGGSVTEKVAANLVFAASGSAGTAIEFATALNETVGEGNYEILQIAPPGGPAGQICEPRNFWNGFMLNAEIADSENFIAILQFLDWLYYNPEARELLRWGVLDQTYTKDASGKITLKPEFRLDAYGINPGAPTDIQKDLGWSNAVFADSTESRALKESYNSPTFVEYIDSVLSSRTPRDPNPPAPLDEMELEQASLQATPLKDTVDTATLQFILGDRDIAEWDAYVGELESAGLQTYVDLINTARQRFEEENS
;
A
#
# COMPACT_ATOMS: atom_id res chain seq x y z
N MET A 1 -3.56 -36.70 45.65
CA MET A 1 -3.76 -38.04 45.05
C MET A 1 -3.16 -37.96 43.65
N SER A 2 -1.88 -38.29 43.44
CA SER A 2 -1.26 -39.63 43.38
C SER A 2 -1.63 -40.43 42.13
N GLY A 3 -0.61 -40.73 41.30
CA GLY A 3 -0.64 -41.72 40.22
C GLY A 3 -0.21 -41.09 38.88
N VAL A 4 1.07 -40.97 38.50
CA VAL A 4 2.15 -41.98 38.32
C VAL A 4 1.83 -43.01 37.23
N PHE A 5 2.81 -43.15 36.33
CA PHE A 5 3.20 -44.26 35.43
C PHE A 5 3.28 -43.77 33.98
N GLY A 6 4.37 -43.94 33.23
CA GLY A 6 5.62 -44.67 33.45
C GLY A 6 6.31 -44.81 32.09
N ARG A 7 7.57 -44.43 32.01
CA ARG A 7 8.44 -44.50 30.83
C ARG A 7 8.79 -45.95 30.44
N SER A 8 9.29 -46.08 29.20
CA SER A 8 10.53 -46.81 28.81
C SER A 8 10.41 -48.08 27.92
N PRO A 9 11.48 -48.47 27.20
CA PRO A 9 11.49 -48.60 25.72
C PRO A 9 11.99 -49.96 25.20
N ILE A 10 11.80 -50.27 23.92
CA ILE A 10 12.43 -51.42 23.23
C ILE A 10 12.53 -51.01 21.75
N GLY A 11 13.63 -51.11 20.99
CA GLY A 11 14.87 -51.88 21.10
C GLY A 11 15.22 -52.28 19.66
N ALA A 12 16.36 -51.83 19.15
CA ALA A 12 16.82 -52.14 17.80
C ALA A 12 17.28 -53.60 17.68
N THR A 13 16.95 -54.27 16.57
CA THR A 13 17.68 -55.47 16.12
C THR A 13 17.84 -55.49 14.61
N ARG A 14 19.11 -55.41 14.18
CA ARG A 14 19.60 -55.83 12.86
C ARG A 14 19.45 -57.34 12.71
N ARG A 15 18.93 -57.80 11.58
CA ARG A 15 19.33 -59.07 10.93
C ARG A 15 19.31 -58.90 9.42
N GLY A 16 20.49 -59.02 8.82
CA GLY A 16 20.65 -59.07 7.37
C GLY A 16 20.30 -60.45 6.82
N VAL A 17 19.89 -60.46 5.55
CA VAL A 17 20.03 -61.60 4.65
C VAL A 17 20.53 -61.06 3.32
N ILE A 18 21.69 -61.57 2.93
CA ILE A 18 22.36 -61.40 1.63
C ILE A 18 21.71 -62.37 0.64
N GLY A 19 21.42 -61.92 -0.58
CA GLY A 19 20.88 -62.76 -1.65
C GLY A 19 21.17 -62.22 -3.06
N PHE A 20 22.36 -62.57 -3.57
CA PHE A 20 22.78 -62.75 -4.97
C PHE A 20 22.01 -62.08 -6.14
N SER A 21 22.68 -61.09 -6.71
CA SER A 21 23.10 -60.94 -8.12
C SER A 21 22.36 -61.69 -9.24
N LEU A 22 21.79 -60.93 -10.18
CA LEU A 22 21.86 -61.25 -11.62
C LEU A 22 22.00 -59.96 -12.42
N ALA A 23 23.18 -59.78 -13.00
CA ALA A 23 23.49 -58.73 -13.95
C ALA A 23 22.87 -59.08 -15.31
N ALA A 24 22.12 -58.14 -15.87
CA ALA A 24 21.86 -58.07 -17.30
C ALA A 24 22.22 -56.66 -17.76
N SER A 25 23.36 -56.56 -18.44
CA SER A 25 23.84 -55.35 -19.07
C SER A 25 22.98 -55.02 -20.29
N SER A 26 22.33 -53.86 -20.27
CA SER A 26 21.86 -53.19 -21.47
C SER A 26 22.33 -51.74 -21.39
N MET A 27 23.34 -51.45 -22.21
CA MET A 27 23.79 -50.10 -22.54
C MET A 27 22.60 -49.31 -23.10
N ALA A 28 22.15 -48.30 -22.36
CA ALA A 28 21.35 -47.21 -22.88
C ALA A 28 22.12 -45.91 -22.57
N ALA A 29 22.22 -45.07 -23.59
CA ALA A 29 23.04 -43.88 -23.62
C ALA A 29 22.71 -42.93 -22.44
N LEU A 30 23.76 -42.41 -21.81
CA LEU A 30 23.72 -41.24 -20.95
C LEU A 30 23.33 -40.03 -21.82
N ALA A 31 22.05 -39.72 -21.89
CA ALA A 31 21.61 -38.35 -22.11
C ALA A 31 21.64 -37.68 -20.73
N ALA A 32 22.49 -36.68 -20.59
CA ALA A 32 22.52 -35.81 -19.43
C ALA A 32 21.17 -35.08 -19.33
N CYS A 33 20.44 -35.33 -18.24
CA CYS A 33 19.42 -34.39 -17.78
C CYS A 33 20.17 -33.18 -17.22
N SER A 34 20.33 -32.14 -18.03
CA SER A 34 20.26 -30.78 -17.53
C SER A 34 18.80 -30.53 -17.24
N ASP A 35 18.44 -30.67 -15.97
CA ASP A 35 17.14 -30.27 -15.44
C ASP A 35 17.20 -28.74 -15.30
N ASP A 36 16.95 -28.05 -16.41
CA ASP A 36 16.62 -26.62 -16.42
C ASP A 36 15.10 -26.57 -16.20
N GLY A 37 14.69 -26.01 -15.05
CA GLY A 37 13.30 -25.81 -14.67
C GLY A 37 12.61 -24.78 -15.54
N GLY A 38 12.28 -25.16 -16.77
CA GLY A 38 11.38 -24.40 -17.63
C GLY A 38 9.95 -24.49 -17.10
N SER A 39 9.27 -23.35 -17.04
CA SER A 39 7.82 -23.27 -16.85
C SER A 39 7.11 -24.12 -17.91
N ASP A 40 6.07 -24.85 -17.52
CA ASP A 40 5.19 -25.54 -18.46
C ASP A 40 4.59 -24.48 -19.40
N GLU A 41 4.97 -24.55 -20.68
CA GLU A 41 4.52 -23.62 -21.74
C GLU A 41 2.99 -23.74 -21.88
N ILE A 42 2.26 -22.60 -21.84
CA ILE A 42 0.79 -22.56 -21.96
C ILE A 42 0.35 -23.24 -23.26
N ASP A 43 -0.56 -24.20 -23.14
CA ASP A 43 -1.32 -24.70 -24.28
C ASP A 43 -2.50 -23.75 -24.55
N VAL A 44 -2.25 -22.76 -25.41
CA VAL A 44 -3.22 -21.71 -25.76
C VAL A 44 -4.54 -22.31 -26.26
N ASP A 45 -4.53 -23.47 -26.93
CA ASP A 45 -5.75 -24.10 -27.42
C ASP A 45 -6.54 -24.77 -26.27
N ALA A 46 -5.86 -25.33 -25.27
CA ALA A 46 -6.50 -25.97 -24.11
C ALA A 46 -7.01 -24.97 -23.06
N GLN A 47 -6.43 -23.77 -23.01
CA GLN A 47 -6.59 -22.80 -21.91
C GLN A 47 -7.32 -21.51 -22.31
N SER A 48 -7.89 -21.46 -23.52
CA SER A 48 -8.59 -20.31 -24.09
C SER A 48 -10.12 -20.41 -24.05
N LYS A 49 -10.70 -21.37 -23.32
CA LYS A 49 -12.15 -21.49 -23.24
C LYS A 49 -12.76 -20.25 -22.59
N GLY A 50 -13.74 -19.65 -23.26
CA GLY A 50 -14.36 -18.40 -22.82
C GLY A 50 -13.56 -17.14 -23.18
N ALA A 51 -12.34 -17.26 -23.73
CA ALA A 51 -11.55 -16.10 -24.13
C ALA A 51 -12.11 -15.44 -25.39
N MET A 52 -11.80 -14.16 -25.58
CA MET A 52 -12.06 -13.42 -26.80
C MET A 52 -10.86 -13.51 -27.74
N ASP A 53 -11.08 -13.90 -29.01
CA ASP A 53 -10.03 -14.06 -30.01
C ASP A 53 -9.26 -12.76 -30.33
N ASN A 54 -9.92 -11.60 -30.21
CA ASN A 54 -9.35 -10.28 -30.56
C ASN A 54 -9.51 -9.30 -29.39
N PHE A 55 -9.24 -9.75 -28.16
CA PHE A 55 -9.20 -8.85 -27.01
C PHE A 55 -8.06 -7.83 -27.19
N ALA A 56 -8.40 -6.55 -27.07
CA ALA A 56 -7.47 -5.44 -27.25
C ALA A 56 -7.72 -4.38 -26.17
N ALA A 57 -6.74 -3.50 -25.97
CA ALA A 57 -6.86 -2.40 -25.01
C ALA A 57 -8.13 -1.57 -25.26
N ASP A 58 -8.73 -1.08 -24.17
CA ASP A 58 -9.98 -0.33 -24.08
C ASP A 58 -11.22 -1.04 -24.62
N THR A 59 -11.13 -2.32 -24.98
CA THR A 59 -12.29 -3.11 -25.43
C THR A 59 -13.03 -3.69 -24.22
N GLN A 60 -14.36 -3.64 -24.25
CA GLN A 60 -15.20 -4.35 -23.27
C GLN A 60 -14.92 -5.85 -23.33
N PHE A 61 -14.65 -6.46 -22.18
CA PHE A 61 -14.55 -7.91 -22.08
C PHE A 61 -15.94 -8.56 -21.93
N THR A 62 -16.20 -9.61 -22.71
CA THR A 62 -17.32 -10.53 -22.51
C THR A 62 -16.89 -11.94 -22.87
N ALA A 63 -16.88 -12.84 -21.89
CA ALA A 63 -16.49 -14.21 -22.10
C ALA A 63 -17.40 -14.89 -23.13
N THR A 64 -16.80 -15.66 -24.04
CA THR A 64 -17.52 -16.37 -25.12
C THR A 64 -18.38 -17.52 -24.56
N GLU A 65 -18.02 -18.04 -23.40
CA GLU A 65 -18.77 -18.99 -22.60
C GLU A 65 -18.77 -18.54 -21.13
N PRO A 66 -19.89 -18.63 -20.40
CA PRO A 66 -19.93 -18.26 -18.99
C PRO A 66 -19.03 -19.13 -18.11
N PHE A 67 -18.41 -18.53 -17.11
CA PHE A 67 -17.60 -19.23 -16.11
C PHE A 67 -17.68 -18.56 -14.73
N ASN A 68 -17.28 -19.32 -13.70
CA ASN A 68 -17.19 -18.84 -12.33
C ASN A 68 -15.75 -18.47 -11.98
N LEU A 69 -15.56 -17.38 -11.25
CA LEU A 69 -14.27 -16.93 -10.77
C LEU A 69 -14.29 -16.79 -9.25
N SER A 70 -13.44 -17.56 -8.57
CA SER A 70 -13.30 -17.46 -7.11
C SER A 70 -12.40 -16.29 -6.72
N VAL A 71 -12.86 -15.46 -5.78
CA VAL A 71 -12.17 -14.24 -5.36
C VAL A 71 -12.12 -14.18 -3.83
N LEU A 72 -10.93 -13.91 -3.28
CA LEU A 72 -10.80 -13.58 -1.87
C LEU A 72 -11.35 -12.18 -1.62
N TRP A 73 -12.24 -12.03 -0.65
CA TRP A 73 -12.90 -10.76 -0.37
C TRP A 73 -12.65 -10.34 1.07
N THR A 74 -12.06 -9.16 1.25
CA THR A 74 -11.92 -8.56 2.59
C THR A 74 -13.23 -7.88 2.98
N ASP A 75 -13.75 -8.23 4.15
CA ASP A 75 -15.01 -7.73 4.69
C ASP A 75 -14.74 -6.66 5.75
N TRP A 76 -15.19 -5.43 5.48
CA TRP A 76 -15.05 -4.31 6.41
C TRP A 76 -16.30 -4.20 7.28
N PRO A 77 -16.16 -3.98 8.60
CA PRO A 77 -17.31 -3.83 9.49
C PRO A 77 -18.33 -2.76 9.04
N ASP A 78 -17.84 -1.66 8.47
CA ASP A 78 -18.67 -0.52 8.03
C ASP A 78 -19.17 -0.64 6.58
N LEU A 79 -18.67 -1.62 5.83
CA LEU A 79 -19.08 -1.93 4.46
C LEU A 79 -19.23 -3.45 4.28
N PRO A 80 -20.20 -4.09 4.96
CA PRO A 80 -20.36 -5.53 4.89
C PRO A 80 -20.80 -5.96 3.49
N ILE A 81 -20.12 -6.95 2.93
CA ILE A 81 -20.51 -7.53 1.63
C ILE A 81 -21.89 -8.18 1.67
N THR A 82 -22.67 -8.02 0.59
CA THR A 82 -23.92 -8.75 0.39
C THR A 82 -24.06 -9.26 -1.05
N ASP A 83 -24.59 -10.47 -1.16
CA ASP A 83 -25.05 -11.10 -2.41
C ASP A 83 -26.10 -10.28 -3.19
N LYS A 84 -26.71 -9.27 -2.56
CA LYS A 84 -27.74 -8.43 -3.19
C LYS A 84 -27.16 -7.28 -4.00
N TRP A 85 -25.89 -6.94 -3.82
CA TRP A 85 -25.24 -5.82 -4.51
C TRP A 85 -25.44 -5.91 -6.01
N GLU A 86 -25.80 -4.78 -6.62
CA GLU A 86 -26.00 -4.68 -8.06
C GLU A 86 -24.68 -4.89 -8.82
N PHE A 87 -23.56 -4.55 -8.17
CA PHE A 87 -22.20 -4.82 -8.65
C PHE A 87 -22.05 -6.24 -9.21
N PHE A 88 -22.34 -7.29 -8.42
CA PHE A 88 -22.13 -8.68 -8.86
C PHE A 88 -22.99 -9.04 -10.08
N LYS A 89 -24.26 -8.62 -10.09
CA LYS A 89 -25.20 -8.90 -11.17
C LYS A 89 -24.84 -8.19 -12.47
N GLU A 90 -24.42 -6.94 -12.37
CA GLU A 90 -24.09 -6.14 -13.55
C GLU A 90 -22.73 -6.54 -14.13
N ILE A 91 -21.76 -6.96 -13.30
CA ILE A 91 -20.54 -7.61 -13.79
C ILE A 91 -20.89 -8.89 -14.56
N GLU A 92 -21.63 -9.82 -13.94
CA GLU A 92 -22.04 -11.08 -14.59
C GLU A 92 -22.76 -10.84 -15.92
N LYS A 93 -23.70 -9.90 -15.94
CA LYS A 93 -24.45 -9.53 -17.16
C LYS A 93 -23.57 -8.97 -18.28
N ARG A 94 -22.51 -8.24 -17.95
CA ARG A 94 -21.61 -7.62 -18.95
C ARG A 94 -20.56 -8.61 -19.46
N THR A 95 -20.08 -9.49 -18.58
CA THR A 95 -18.87 -10.26 -18.82
C THR A 95 -19.11 -11.75 -18.98
N ASN A 96 -20.30 -12.25 -18.63
CA ASN A 96 -20.58 -13.68 -18.43
C ASN A 96 -19.72 -14.33 -17.32
N VAL A 97 -19.16 -13.54 -16.40
CA VAL A 97 -18.35 -14.03 -15.28
C VAL A 97 -19.12 -13.90 -13.98
N THR A 98 -19.38 -15.03 -13.32
CA THR A 98 -19.96 -15.06 -11.97
C THR A 98 -18.83 -15.01 -10.94
N ILE A 99 -18.84 -14.01 -10.05
CA ILE A 99 -17.84 -13.88 -8.98
C ILE A 99 -18.30 -14.65 -7.73
N ASP A 100 -17.51 -15.64 -7.32
CA ASP A 100 -17.73 -16.44 -6.11
C ASP A 100 -16.78 -15.97 -5.00
N VAL A 101 -17.30 -15.34 -3.96
CA VAL A 101 -16.48 -14.71 -2.91
C VAL A 101 -16.15 -15.66 -1.74
N THR A 102 -14.90 -15.62 -1.29
CA THR A 102 -14.46 -16.19 0.00
C THR A 102 -14.11 -15.05 0.94
N ASN A 103 -14.92 -14.86 1.99
CA ASN A 103 -14.80 -13.69 2.85
C ASN A 103 -13.78 -13.88 3.99
N ILE A 104 -12.97 -12.86 4.23
CA ILE A 104 -12.09 -12.73 5.40
C ILE A 104 -12.34 -11.37 6.09
N PRO A 105 -12.39 -11.30 7.42
CA PRO A 105 -12.55 -10.02 8.11
C PRO A 105 -11.31 -9.14 7.98
N PHE A 106 -11.52 -7.83 7.80
CA PHE A 106 -10.45 -6.84 7.72
C PHE A 106 -9.43 -6.93 8.86
N SER A 107 -9.88 -7.18 10.10
CA SER A 107 -9.02 -7.24 11.30
C SER A 107 -7.92 -8.30 11.22
N ASP A 108 -8.18 -9.39 10.49
CA ASP A 108 -7.29 -10.55 10.40
C ASP A 108 -6.89 -10.83 8.94
N ALA A 109 -7.08 -9.85 8.04
CA ALA A 109 -7.02 -10.09 6.60
C ALA A 109 -5.66 -10.66 6.17
N THR A 110 -4.57 -10.06 6.64
CA THR A 110 -3.20 -10.50 6.34
C THR A 110 -2.94 -11.94 6.82
N GLU A 111 -3.26 -12.26 8.08
CA GLU A 111 -3.03 -13.59 8.65
C GLU A 111 -3.85 -14.67 7.93
N LYS A 112 -5.13 -14.39 7.65
CA LYS A 112 -6.03 -15.34 6.99
C LYS A 112 -5.68 -15.54 5.52
N ARG A 113 -5.30 -14.48 4.81
CA ARG A 113 -4.79 -14.56 3.44
C ARG A 113 -3.56 -15.46 3.40
N SER A 114 -2.57 -15.22 4.27
CA SER A 114 -1.36 -16.04 4.32
C SER A 114 -1.65 -17.52 4.63
N LEU A 115 -2.60 -17.78 5.54
CA LEU A 115 -3.01 -19.15 5.87
C LEU A 115 -3.65 -19.87 4.68
N LEU A 116 -4.56 -19.20 3.95
CA LEU A 116 -5.22 -19.78 2.78
C LEU A 116 -4.23 -20.11 1.66
N ILE A 117 -3.30 -19.18 1.37
CA ILE A 117 -2.26 -19.38 0.35
C ILE A 117 -1.35 -20.55 0.74
N SER A 118 -0.87 -20.56 1.98
CA SER A 118 0.04 -21.61 2.47
C SER A 118 -0.61 -23.00 2.54
N ALA A 119 -1.93 -23.06 2.69
CA ALA A 119 -2.70 -24.30 2.70
C ALA A 119 -2.99 -24.85 1.29
N GLY A 120 -2.78 -24.05 0.23
CA GLY A 120 -3.24 -24.38 -1.13
C GLY A 120 -4.76 -24.21 -1.32
N ASP A 121 -5.44 -23.53 -0.38
CA ASP A 121 -6.89 -23.34 -0.38
C ASP A 121 -7.28 -21.90 -0.80
N ALA A 122 -6.33 -21.12 -1.32
CA ALA A 122 -6.59 -19.74 -1.74
C ALA A 122 -7.52 -19.66 -2.96
N PRO A 123 -8.50 -18.73 -2.97
CA PRO A 123 -9.25 -18.41 -4.17
C PRO A 123 -8.32 -18.01 -5.33
N THR A 124 -8.84 -18.14 -6.55
CA THR A 124 -8.11 -17.85 -7.78
C THR A 124 -7.52 -16.44 -7.77
N VAL A 125 -8.33 -15.44 -7.43
CA VAL A 125 -7.90 -14.03 -7.36
C VAL A 125 -7.71 -13.61 -5.91
N ILE A 126 -6.55 -13.07 -5.63
CA ILE A 126 -6.17 -12.55 -4.32
C ILE A 126 -5.92 -11.04 -4.48
N PRO A 127 -6.96 -10.19 -4.30
CA PRO A 127 -6.84 -8.74 -4.43
C PRO A 127 -6.24 -8.11 -3.15
N LEU A 128 -6.10 -6.78 -3.14
CA LEU A 128 -5.59 -6.00 -2.02
C LEU A 128 -4.17 -6.41 -1.59
N VAL A 129 -3.34 -6.67 -2.58
CA VAL A 129 -1.94 -7.00 -2.37
C VAL A 129 -1.12 -5.73 -2.53
N TYR A 130 -0.39 -5.37 -1.50
CA TYR A 130 0.56 -4.26 -1.53
C TYR A 130 1.95 -4.79 -1.91
N THR A 131 2.76 -3.98 -2.60
CA THR A 131 4.11 -4.36 -3.01
C THR A 131 4.92 -4.91 -1.84
N GLY A 132 5.48 -6.11 -2.01
CA GLY A 132 6.27 -6.84 -1.02
C GLY A 132 5.48 -7.87 -0.20
N GLU A 133 4.15 -7.82 -0.19
CA GLU A 133 3.32 -8.84 0.48
C GLU A 133 3.38 -10.19 -0.25
N GLU A 134 3.66 -10.20 -1.55
CA GLU A 134 3.81 -11.38 -2.38
C GLU A 134 5.07 -12.21 -2.03
N ASN A 135 6.13 -11.55 -1.53
CA ASN A 135 7.47 -12.14 -1.36
C ASN A 135 7.45 -13.48 -0.59
N SER A 136 6.59 -13.58 0.43
CA SER A 136 6.49 -14.77 1.28
C SER A 136 5.89 -16.01 0.60
N PHE A 137 5.29 -15.85 -0.59
CA PHE A 137 4.63 -16.92 -1.32
C PHE A 137 5.36 -17.29 -2.61
N VAL A 138 6.40 -16.55 -2.98
CA VAL A 138 7.15 -16.74 -4.22
C VAL A 138 7.92 -18.07 -4.19
N SER A 139 8.70 -18.32 -3.13
CA SER A 139 9.57 -19.51 -3.06
C SER A 139 8.80 -20.83 -2.98
N SER A 140 7.59 -20.81 -2.40
CA SER A 140 6.73 -21.99 -2.31
C SER A 140 6.03 -22.33 -3.63
N GLY A 141 6.06 -21.42 -4.62
CA GLY A 141 5.33 -21.56 -5.88
C GLY A 141 3.81 -21.48 -5.72
N ALA A 142 3.31 -20.90 -4.62
CA ALA A 142 1.88 -20.83 -4.35
C ALA A 142 1.13 -19.80 -5.21
N ILE A 143 1.86 -18.84 -5.78
CA ILE A 143 1.32 -17.75 -6.60
C ILE A 143 1.94 -17.75 -8.00
N LEU A 144 1.15 -17.29 -8.98
CA LEU A 144 1.51 -17.28 -10.39
C LEU A 144 2.55 -16.18 -10.72
N PRO A 145 3.61 -16.48 -11.51
CA PRO A 145 4.54 -15.47 -12.00
C PRO A 145 3.89 -14.60 -13.08
N MET A 146 3.14 -13.58 -12.66
CA MET A 146 2.33 -12.71 -13.51
C MET A 146 3.09 -12.10 -14.70
N SER A 147 4.38 -11.82 -14.56
CA SER A 147 5.22 -11.26 -15.63
C SER A 147 5.29 -12.10 -16.89
N GLU A 148 5.07 -13.41 -16.80
CA GLU A 148 5.06 -14.31 -17.96
C GLU A 148 3.81 -14.17 -18.84
N TYR A 149 2.74 -13.55 -18.31
CA TYR A 149 1.41 -13.60 -18.93
C TYR A 149 0.84 -12.22 -19.30
N VAL A 150 1.60 -11.14 -19.08
CA VAL A 150 1.14 -9.77 -19.35
C VAL A 150 0.89 -9.48 -20.83
N GLU A 151 1.37 -10.32 -21.75
CA GLU A 151 1.04 -10.21 -23.18
C GLU A 151 -0.45 -10.42 -23.47
N HIS A 152 -1.17 -11.13 -22.58
CA HIS A 152 -2.62 -11.32 -22.67
C HIS A 152 -3.41 -10.18 -22.01
N MET A 153 -2.72 -9.15 -21.50
CA MET A 153 -3.28 -8.04 -20.71
C MET A 153 -2.99 -6.68 -21.37
N PRO A 154 -3.60 -6.39 -22.53
CA PRO A 154 -3.29 -5.22 -23.33
C PRO A 154 -3.64 -3.89 -22.67
N ASN A 155 -4.64 -3.82 -21.77
CA ASN A 155 -4.92 -2.59 -21.02
C ASN A 155 -3.78 -2.27 -20.05
N PHE A 156 -3.31 -3.27 -19.28
CA PHE A 156 -2.17 -3.13 -18.40
C PHE A 156 -0.94 -2.61 -19.16
N GLN A 157 -0.54 -3.29 -20.24
CA GLN A 157 0.61 -2.88 -21.05
C GLN A 157 0.47 -1.45 -21.60
N LYS A 158 -0.72 -1.09 -22.08
CA LYS A 158 -1.01 0.25 -22.59
C LYS A 158 -0.80 1.31 -21.51
N TYR A 159 -1.43 1.15 -20.33
CA TYR A 159 -1.38 2.17 -19.29
C TYR A 159 -0.05 2.23 -18.55
N VAL A 160 0.70 1.12 -18.46
CA VAL A 160 2.09 1.14 -18.00
C VAL A 160 2.95 2.02 -18.91
N ALA A 161 2.78 1.90 -20.22
CA ALA A 161 3.52 2.70 -21.20
C ALA A 161 3.06 4.17 -21.24
N GLU A 162 1.74 4.42 -21.27
CA GLU A 162 1.19 5.78 -21.37
C GLU A 162 1.43 6.62 -20.11
N TRP A 163 1.48 6.00 -18.92
CA TRP A 163 1.68 6.70 -17.65
C TRP A 163 3.12 6.65 -17.12
N ASP A 164 4.05 6.17 -17.95
CA ASP A 164 5.48 6.10 -17.68
C ASP A 164 5.76 5.37 -16.36
N LEU A 165 5.32 4.11 -16.29
CA LEU A 165 5.38 3.26 -15.10
C LEU A 165 6.33 2.06 -15.26
N ALA A 166 7.05 1.96 -16.39
CA ALA A 166 7.89 0.80 -16.69
C ALA A 166 8.95 0.53 -15.61
N ASP A 167 9.68 1.56 -15.17
CA ASP A 167 10.69 1.44 -14.11
C ASP A 167 10.07 0.99 -12.77
N MET A 168 8.85 1.44 -12.46
CA MET A 168 8.14 1.00 -11.27
C MET A 168 7.69 -0.47 -11.35
N ILE A 169 7.29 -0.93 -12.53
CA ILE A 169 6.98 -2.35 -12.76
C ILE A 169 8.24 -3.21 -12.67
N ASP A 170 9.36 -2.74 -13.20
CA ASP A 170 10.63 -3.46 -13.10
C ASP A 170 11.10 -3.64 -11.65
N ASN A 171 10.75 -2.71 -10.75
CA ASN A 171 11.03 -2.83 -9.32
C ASN A 171 10.20 -3.91 -8.59
N LEU A 172 9.19 -4.51 -9.24
CA LEU A 172 8.44 -5.63 -8.67
C LEU A 172 9.16 -6.98 -8.86
N LYS A 173 10.24 -7.01 -9.64
CA LYS A 173 10.99 -8.24 -9.93
C LYS A 173 11.62 -8.81 -8.67
N GLN A 174 11.43 -10.10 -8.49
CA GLN A 174 12.03 -10.90 -7.43
C GLN A 174 13.41 -11.42 -7.88
N ALA A 175 14.04 -12.23 -7.04
CA ALA A 175 15.40 -12.74 -7.29
C ALA A 175 15.52 -13.57 -8.59
N ASP A 176 14.42 -14.13 -9.08
CA ASP A 176 14.37 -14.88 -10.34
C ASP A 176 14.07 -14.01 -11.58
N GLY A 177 13.99 -12.68 -11.41
CA GLY A 177 13.69 -11.72 -12.47
C GLY A 177 12.22 -11.60 -12.85
N LYS A 178 11.31 -12.31 -12.15
CA LYS A 178 9.86 -12.29 -12.40
C LYS A 178 9.13 -11.45 -11.36
N TYR A 179 7.95 -10.95 -11.70
CA TYR A 179 7.02 -10.36 -10.72
C TYR A 179 5.74 -11.19 -10.63
N TYR A 180 5.23 -11.32 -9.41
CA TYR A 180 4.16 -12.27 -9.04
C TYR A 180 2.84 -11.59 -8.66
N MET A 181 2.83 -10.26 -8.70
CA MET A 181 1.63 -9.46 -8.53
C MET A 181 1.50 -8.45 -9.67
N LEU A 182 0.27 -8.09 -10.02
CA LEU A 182 0.00 -6.96 -10.90
C LEU A 182 -0.56 -5.79 -10.10
N PRO A 183 0.05 -4.60 -10.18
CA PRO A 183 -0.37 -3.46 -9.38
C PRO A 183 -1.58 -2.79 -9.99
N GLY A 184 -2.38 -2.15 -9.14
CA GLY A 184 -3.23 -1.06 -9.56
C GLY A 184 -2.39 0.16 -9.96
N LEU A 185 -2.64 0.70 -11.16
CA LEU A 185 -1.80 1.76 -11.74
C LEU A 185 -2.33 3.14 -11.34
N GLN A 186 -1.42 4.08 -11.06
CA GLN A 186 -1.78 5.47 -10.80
C GLN A 186 -1.15 6.40 -11.83
N GLU A 187 -1.97 7.08 -12.63
CA GLU A 187 -1.48 8.11 -13.57
C GLU A 187 -0.80 9.25 -12.80
N VAL A 188 -1.42 9.69 -11.72
CA VAL A 188 -0.85 10.65 -10.77
C VAL A 188 -0.83 10.03 -9.38
N SER A 189 0.35 10.06 -8.77
CA SER A 189 0.59 9.59 -7.40
C SER A 189 1.00 10.80 -6.57
N VAL A 190 0.25 11.06 -5.50
CA VAL A 190 0.53 12.12 -4.53
C VAL A 190 0.40 11.53 -3.12
N PRO A 191 1.10 12.08 -2.11
CA PRO A 191 0.94 11.66 -0.73
C PRO A 191 -0.53 11.66 -0.30
N VAL A 192 -1.01 10.56 0.28
CA VAL A 192 -2.39 10.49 0.78
C VAL A 192 -2.52 11.22 2.11
N PHE A 193 -1.52 11.06 2.98
CA PHE A 193 -1.44 11.68 4.30
C PHE A 193 -0.37 12.76 4.32
N THR A 194 -0.77 13.97 4.74
CA THR A 194 0.10 15.12 4.97
C THR A 194 -0.47 15.97 6.10
N LEU A 195 -0.23 17.28 6.11
CA LEU A 195 -0.84 18.19 7.07
C LEU A 195 -2.17 18.73 6.55
N VAL A 196 -3.19 18.66 7.41
CA VAL A 196 -4.44 19.39 7.30
C VAL A 196 -4.38 20.59 8.24
N ILE A 197 -4.57 21.79 7.70
CA ILE A 197 -4.40 23.05 8.42
C ILE A 197 -5.69 23.89 8.47
N ARG A 198 -5.81 24.71 9.52
CA ARG A 198 -6.69 25.88 9.58
C ARG A 198 -6.14 26.99 8.69
N LYS A 199 -6.41 26.88 7.39
CA LYS A 199 -5.90 27.79 6.36
C LYS A 199 -6.18 29.25 6.72
N ASP A 200 -7.39 29.55 7.20
CA ASP A 200 -7.80 30.89 7.63
C ASP A 200 -6.89 31.46 8.74
N VAL A 201 -6.45 30.62 9.67
CA VAL A 201 -5.54 31.02 10.77
C VAL A 201 -4.11 31.17 10.26
N PHE A 202 -3.64 30.27 9.41
CA PHE A 202 -2.31 30.39 8.80
C PHE A 202 -2.19 31.66 7.93
N GLU A 203 -3.20 31.99 7.13
CA GLU A 203 -3.19 33.22 6.32
C GLU A 203 -3.25 34.48 7.17
N SER A 204 -4.13 34.53 8.19
CA SER A 204 -4.36 35.74 8.99
C SER A 204 -3.30 35.97 10.08
N VAL A 205 -2.80 34.91 10.71
CA VAL A 205 -1.85 34.99 11.84
C VAL A 205 -0.41 34.72 11.39
N ALA A 206 -0.19 33.67 10.60
CA ALA A 206 1.16 33.30 10.18
C ALA A 206 1.65 34.09 8.94
N GLY A 207 0.72 34.60 8.14
CA GLY A 207 0.99 35.38 6.93
C GLY A 207 1.09 34.56 5.65
N GLY A 208 0.61 33.31 5.65
CA GLY A 208 0.58 32.44 4.48
C GLY A 208 0.70 30.95 4.82
N ILE A 209 0.61 30.12 3.78
CA ILE A 209 0.76 28.66 3.88
C ILE A 209 2.25 28.28 3.77
N PRO A 210 2.84 27.65 4.78
CA PRO A 210 4.26 27.28 4.77
C PRO A 210 4.59 26.24 3.70
N GLN A 211 5.76 26.39 3.07
CA GLN A 211 6.32 25.46 2.10
C GLN A 211 7.46 24.61 2.66
N THR A 212 8.00 24.97 3.83
CA THR A 212 9.07 24.22 4.50
C THR A 212 8.75 24.00 5.97
N TRP A 213 9.42 23.02 6.58
CA TRP A 213 9.31 22.75 8.02
C TRP A 213 9.79 23.93 8.88
N ASP A 214 10.78 24.70 8.43
CA ASP A 214 11.21 25.93 9.12
C ASP A 214 10.12 27.00 9.09
N GLU A 215 9.52 27.26 7.92
CA GLU A 215 8.37 28.17 7.78
C GLU A 215 7.17 27.67 8.59
N MET A 216 6.96 26.36 8.67
CA MET A 216 5.94 25.75 9.52
C MET A 216 6.21 26.08 10.99
N ARG A 217 7.44 25.89 11.50
CA ARG A 217 7.78 26.24 12.88
C ARG A 217 7.54 27.73 13.15
N GLU A 218 7.95 28.61 12.25
CA GLU A 218 7.69 30.06 12.38
C GLU A 218 6.19 30.39 12.43
N ALA A 219 5.39 29.74 11.58
CA ALA A 219 3.94 29.87 11.59
C ALA A 219 3.33 29.40 12.92
N LEU A 220 3.73 28.22 13.39
CA LEU A 220 3.26 27.66 14.66
C LEU A 220 3.63 28.55 15.85
N VAL A 221 4.81 29.17 15.87
CA VAL A 221 5.20 30.14 16.91
C VAL A 221 4.26 31.34 16.95
N LYS A 222 3.91 31.91 15.78
CA LYS A 222 2.96 33.04 15.69
C LYS A 222 1.56 32.62 16.15
N ILE A 223 1.11 31.45 15.72
CA ILE A 223 -0.19 30.88 16.12
C ILE A 223 -0.23 30.67 17.62
N LYS A 224 0.81 30.07 18.23
CA LYS A 224 0.89 29.88 19.68
C LYS A 224 0.89 31.21 20.45
N ALA A 225 1.48 32.27 19.88
CA ALA A 225 1.46 33.58 20.51
C ALA A 225 0.04 34.19 20.54
N GLU A 226 -0.77 33.97 19.50
CA GLU A 226 -2.18 34.39 19.43
C GLU A 226 -3.10 33.47 20.25
N TYR A 227 -2.77 32.18 20.33
CA TYR A 227 -3.50 31.14 21.06
C TYR A 227 -2.59 30.50 22.12
N PRO A 228 -2.35 31.14 23.29
CA PRO A 228 -1.34 30.71 24.26
C PRO A 228 -1.52 29.30 24.84
N ASP A 229 -2.77 28.85 24.94
CA ASP A 229 -3.12 27.53 25.48
C ASP A 229 -3.00 26.41 24.43
N SER A 230 -2.73 26.75 23.17
CA SER A 230 -2.65 25.79 22.06
C SER A 230 -1.35 24.98 22.07
N LYS A 231 -1.45 23.77 21.52
CA LYS A 231 -0.34 22.99 20.97
C LYS A 231 -0.62 22.89 19.47
N PRO A 232 -0.18 23.90 18.69
CA PRO A 232 -0.76 24.16 17.37
C PRO A 232 -0.53 23.07 16.33
N LEU A 233 0.45 22.18 16.52
CA LEU A 233 0.69 21.00 15.69
C LEU A 233 0.34 19.73 16.46
N ALA A 234 -0.30 18.76 15.80
CA ALA A 234 -0.58 17.43 16.35
C ALA A 234 -0.34 16.32 15.32
N ASP A 235 -0.18 15.10 15.78
CA ASP A 235 -0.24 13.90 14.95
C ASP A 235 -1.34 12.98 15.47
N GLY A 236 -2.30 12.62 14.62
CA GLY A 236 -3.41 11.74 15.00
C GLY A 236 -3.09 10.24 14.91
N PHE A 237 -1.83 9.84 14.81
CA PHE A 237 -1.45 8.50 14.37
C PHE A 237 -0.17 7.99 15.05
N GLU A 238 -0.05 8.23 16.36
CA GLU A 238 1.07 7.75 17.19
C GLU A 238 2.45 8.24 16.68
N GLY A 239 2.47 9.42 16.06
CA GLY A 239 3.63 9.99 15.37
C GLY A 239 3.94 9.36 14.01
N ALA A 240 3.37 8.21 13.68
CA ALA A 240 3.77 7.41 12.53
C ALA A 240 3.38 8.06 11.19
N SER A 241 2.26 8.79 11.14
CA SER A 241 1.84 9.52 9.94
C SER A 241 2.73 10.75 9.70
N MET A 242 2.89 11.61 10.72
CA MET A 242 3.72 12.82 10.62
C MET A 242 5.16 12.49 10.23
N LEU A 243 5.78 11.53 10.92
CA LEU A 243 7.16 11.16 10.65
C LEU A 243 7.33 10.55 9.26
N ASN A 244 6.32 9.86 8.73
CA ASN A 244 6.36 9.28 7.38
C ASN A 244 6.62 10.33 6.30
N TYR A 245 5.72 11.31 6.16
CA TYR A 245 5.88 12.32 5.10
C TYR A 245 6.97 13.34 5.45
N ALA A 246 7.24 13.60 6.73
CA ALA A 246 8.27 14.55 7.14
C ALA A 246 9.69 14.04 6.83
N ALA A 247 9.97 12.75 7.02
CA ALA A 247 11.33 12.20 6.90
C ALA A 247 11.97 12.46 5.53
N HIS A 248 11.16 12.48 4.46
CA HIS A 248 11.64 12.76 3.11
C HIS A 248 12.29 14.14 2.97
N ALA A 249 11.78 15.14 3.68
CA ALA A 249 12.35 16.49 3.72
C ALA A 249 13.73 16.55 4.38
N PHE A 250 14.12 15.51 5.12
CA PHE A 250 15.42 15.34 5.77
C PHE A 250 16.29 14.27 5.10
N GLY A 251 15.86 13.72 3.95
CA GLY A 251 16.60 12.66 3.26
C GLY A 251 16.57 11.31 3.99
N ALA A 252 15.48 11.04 4.72
CA ALA A 252 15.30 9.83 5.52
C ALA A 252 13.95 9.15 5.23
N GLN A 253 13.72 7.99 5.85
CA GLN A 253 12.41 7.31 5.95
C GLN A 253 12.08 7.03 7.42
N ALA A 254 10.83 7.24 7.84
CA ALA A 254 10.37 7.02 9.21
C ALA A 254 8.87 6.68 9.24
N GLY A 255 8.33 6.42 10.43
CA GLY A 255 6.89 6.19 10.62
C GLY A 255 6.36 5.01 9.81
N TRP A 256 5.19 5.17 9.20
CA TRP A 256 4.58 4.11 8.37
C TRP A 256 5.44 3.70 7.17
N GLY A 257 6.21 4.62 6.60
CA GLY A 257 7.09 4.36 5.45
C GLY A 257 8.47 3.84 5.84
N PHE A 258 8.69 3.46 7.11
CA PHE A 258 9.99 2.94 7.56
C PHE A 258 10.42 1.68 6.79
N GLY A 259 9.47 0.78 6.48
CA GLY A 259 9.75 -0.45 5.73
C GLY A 259 10.89 -1.28 6.34
N SER A 260 11.86 -1.66 5.51
CA SER A 260 13.11 -2.33 5.93
C SER A 260 14.09 -1.41 6.67
N GLY A 261 13.83 -0.11 6.70
CA GLY A 261 14.75 0.91 7.19
C GLY A 261 15.91 1.18 6.23
N MET A 262 15.95 0.58 5.04
CA MET A 262 17.03 0.77 4.07
C MET A 262 16.71 1.88 3.07
N ILE A 263 17.64 2.80 2.86
CA ILE A 263 17.58 3.87 1.86
C ILE A 263 18.84 3.90 1.01
N ASP A 264 18.74 4.36 -0.23
CA ASP A 264 19.92 4.64 -1.05
C ASP A 264 20.73 5.81 -0.47
N ASP A 265 22.05 5.63 -0.37
CA ASP A 265 22.99 6.68 0.05
C ASP A 265 23.40 7.62 -1.11
N GLY A 266 22.85 7.38 -2.30
CA GLY A 266 23.12 8.14 -3.53
C GLY A 266 24.35 7.67 -4.29
N SER A 267 25.08 6.67 -3.78
CA SER A 267 26.11 5.95 -4.52
C SER A 267 25.55 4.71 -5.23
N GLY A 268 24.28 4.37 -5.00
CA GLY A 268 23.78 3.06 -5.30
C GLY A 268 24.26 2.04 -4.26
N SER A 269 24.29 2.40 -2.98
CA SER A 269 24.41 1.43 -1.87
C SER A 269 23.33 1.74 -0.85
N LEU A 270 22.81 0.70 -0.20
CA LEU A 270 21.74 0.86 0.77
C LEU A 270 22.33 1.03 2.17
N VAL A 271 21.86 2.05 2.90
CA VAL A 271 22.21 2.34 4.30
C VAL A 271 20.97 2.34 5.17
N TYR A 272 21.15 2.11 6.47
CA TYR A 272 20.03 2.09 7.40
C TYR A 272 19.64 3.51 7.82
N THR A 273 18.46 3.95 7.40
CA THR A 273 17.97 5.33 7.55
C THR A 273 18.06 5.83 8.98
N ALA A 274 17.76 5.01 9.98
CA ALA A 274 17.69 5.42 11.38
C ALA A 274 19.06 5.67 12.03
N ALA A 275 20.15 5.37 11.33
CA ALA A 275 21.53 5.67 11.72
C ALA A 275 22.14 6.83 10.91
N THR A 276 21.36 7.46 10.02
CA THR A 276 21.84 8.55 9.17
C THR A 276 21.74 9.90 9.86
N GLU A 277 22.56 10.85 9.41
CA GLU A 277 22.53 12.24 9.86
C GLU A 277 21.19 12.92 9.53
N GLY A 278 20.58 12.62 8.38
CA GLY A 278 19.27 13.16 8.01
C GLY A 278 18.17 12.75 8.99
N TYR A 279 18.17 11.49 9.43
CA TYR A 279 17.22 11.02 10.44
C TYR A 279 17.44 11.71 11.79
N LYS A 280 18.70 11.91 12.21
CA LYS A 280 19.01 12.67 13.43
C LYS A 280 18.47 14.10 13.36
N GLN A 281 18.66 14.78 12.23
CA GLN A 281 18.16 16.16 12.03
C GLN A 281 16.64 16.23 12.11
N MET A 282 15.93 15.24 11.56
CA MET A 282 14.47 15.12 11.69
C MET A 282 14.08 15.00 13.17
N VAL A 283 14.72 14.10 13.92
CA VAL A 283 14.46 13.90 15.36
C VAL A 283 14.72 15.17 16.17
N GLU A 284 15.84 15.85 15.90
CA GLU A 284 16.19 17.14 16.52
C GLU A 284 15.17 18.23 16.21
N PHE A 285 14.68 18.30 14.97
CA PHE A 285 13.66 19.26 14.57
C PHE A 285 12.36 19.06 15.36
N PHE A 286 11.82 17.83 15.39
CA PHE A 286 10.57 17.54 16.11
C PHE A 286 10.73 17.69 17.62
N ARG A 287 11.89 17.32 18.17
CA ARG A 287 12.23 17.61 19.58
C ARG A 287 12.16 19.11 19.86
N GLY A 288 12.71 19.94 18.97
CA GLY A 288 12.63 21.40 19.09
C GLY A 288 11.19 21.91 19.14
N LEU A 289 10.28 21.30 18.37
CA LEU A 289 8.84 21.64 18.44
C LEU A 289 8.21 21.26 19.78
N VAL A 290 8.64 20.15 20.40
CA VAL A 290 8.19 19.75 21.75
C VAL A 290 8.70 20.74 22.79
N GLU A 291 9.99 21.10 22.75
CA GLU A 291 10.63 22.04 23.69
C GLU A 291 10.00 23.44 23.62
N ASP A 292 9.66 23.92 22.42
CA ASP A 292 8.94 25.18 22.21
C ASP A 292 7.44 25.08 22.56
N GLY A 293 6.96 23.87 22.84
CA GLY A 293 5.57 23.57 23.14
C GLY A 293 4.63 23.79 21.95
N LEU A 294 5.13 23.60 20.73
CA LEU A 294 4.39 23.72 19.48
C LEU A 294 3.69 22.41 19.08
N LEU A 295 4.27 21.27 19.46
CA LEU A 295 3.72 19.93 19.19
C LEU A 295 2.92 19.39 20.38
N ASP A 296 1.77 18.79 20.10
CA ASP A 296 0.91 18.08 21.04
C ASP A 296 1.44 16.67 21.29
N THR A 297 2.16 16.48 22.38
CA THR A 297 2.79 15.22 22.76
C THR A 297 1.79 14.11 23.09
N ASP A 298 0.58 14.46 23.54
CA ASP A 298 -0.46 13.45 23.83
C ASP A 298 -0.91 12.78 22.54
N SER A 299 -1.02 13.55 21.45
CA SER A 299 -1.41 13.04 20.13
C SER A 299 -0.36 12.06 19.56
N MET A 300 0.91 12.26 19.87
CA MET A 300 2.03 11.40 19.44
C MET A 300 2.04 10.01 20.10
N THR A 301 1.29 9.80 21.18
CA THR A 301 1.35 8.57 21.99
C THR A 301 -0.01 7.92 22.24
N ALA A 302 -1.10 8.62 21.93
CA ALA A 302 -2.44 8.10 22.05
C ALA A 302 -2.68 7.01 20.99
N ALA A 303 -3.09 5.82 21.43
CA ALA A 303 -3.39 4.71 20.54
C ALA A 303 -4.45 5.11 19.50
N ASN A 304 -4.18 4.80 18.23
CA ASN A 304 -5.11 5.04 17.14
C ASN A 304 -6.28 4.03 17.21
N ASP A 305 -7.51 4.51 17.29
CA ASP A 305 -8.74 3.69 17.30
C ASP A 305 -9.35 3.50 15.90
N GLY A 306 -8.65 3.92 14.85
CA GLY A 306 -9.11 3.86 13.47
C GLY A 306 -9.82 5.13 12.99
N THR A 307 -10.05 6.12 13.86
CA THR A 307 -10.64 7.43 13.50
C THR A 307 -9.60 8.53 13.28
N GLY A 308 -8.31 8.19 13.31
CA GLY A 308 -7.25 9.15 13.03
C GLY A 308 -6.93 10.11 14.18
N GLY A 309 -6.95 9.57 15.41
CA GLY A 309 -6.14 10.12 16.50
C GLY A 309 -6.89 10.80 17.62
N GLY A 310 -7.70 10.05 18.35
CA GLY A 310 -8.28 10.47 19.61
C GLY A 310 -8.86 11.90 19.58
N SER A 311 -8.56 12.69 20.61
CA SER A 311 -9.14 14.03 20.79
C SER A 311 -8.71 15.12 19.79
N VAL A 312 -7.97 14.81 18.71
CA VAL A 312 -7.39 15.83 17.81
C VAL A 312 -8.50 16.64 17.13
N THR A 313 -9.56 16.00 16.63
CA THR A 313 -10.71 16.68 16.02
C THR A 313 -11.38 17.63 17.02
N GLU A 314 -11.58 17.20 18.27
CA GLU A 314 -12.12 18.06 19.33
C GLU A 314 -11.17 19.22 19.67
N LYS A 315 -9.86 18.98 19.67
CA LYS A 315 -8.85 20.03 19.90
C LYS A 315 -8.82 21.04 18.76
N VAL A 316 -9.02 20.63 17.51
CA VAL A 316 -9.18 21.54 16.36
C VAL A 316 -10.45 22.39 16.53
N ALA A 317 -11.58 21.77 16.87
CA ALA A 317 -12.84 22.47 17.13
C ALA A 317 -12.75 23.44 18.31
N ALA A 318 -11.92 23.13 19.31
CA ALA A 318 -11.64 23.99 20.47
C ALA A 318 -10.58 25.08 20.21
N ASN A 319 -10.01 25.19 19.00
CA ASN A 319 -8.88 26.08 18.67
C ASN A 319 -7.62 25.84 19.53
N LEU A 320 -7.34 24.57 19.86
CA LEU A 320 -6.13 24.14 20.57
C LEU A 320 -5.09 23.53 19.62
N VAL A 321 -5.51 23.07 18.45
CA VAL A 321 -4.68 22.54 17.35
C VAL A 321 -5.08 23.25 16.06
N PHE A 322 -4.10 23.57 15.21
CA PHE A 322 -4.32 24.32 13.96
C PHE A 322 -3.71 23.64 12.73
N ALA A 323 -2.82 22.66 12.94
CA ALA A 323 -2.30 21.77 11.93
C ALA A 323 -2.23 20.36 12.51
N ALA A 324 -2.67 19.35 11.76
CA ALA A 324 -2.51 17.97 12.16
C ALA A 324 -2.27 17.05 10.97
N SER A 325 -1.58 15.94 11.20
CA SER A 325 -1.49 14.88 10.19
C SER A 325 -2.89 14.37 9.82
N GLY A 326 -3.13 14.16 8.53
CA GLY A 326 -4.42 13.72 8.03
C GLY A 326 -4.47 13.57 6.52
N SER A 327 -5.62 13.11 6.03
CA SER A 327 -5.93 13.00 4.61
C SER A 327 -7.13 13.88 4.25
N ALA A 328 -7.64 13.76 3.02
CA ALA A 328 -8.87 14.43 2.61
C ALA A 328 -10.06 14.12 3.53
N GLY A 329 -10.15 12.90 4.06
CA GLY A 329 -11.18 12.52 5.03
C GLY A 329 -11.06 13.32 6.33
N THR A 330 -9.84 13.45 6.86
CA THR A 330 -9.56 14.26 8.06
C THR A 330 -9.93 15.73 7.86
N ALA A 331 -9.73 16.27 6.65
CA ALA A 331 -10.18 17.62 6.32
C ALA A 331 -11.70 17.79 6.40
N ILE A 332 -12.47 16.77 5.98
CA ILE A 332 -13.94 16.74 6.08
C ILE A 332 -14.36 16.65 7.56
N GLU A 333 -13.68 15.83 8.36
CA GLU A 333 -13.94 15.68 9.80
C GLU A 333 -13.71 16.99 10.56
N PHE A 334 -12.57 17.65 10.35
CA PHE A 334 -12.28 18.95 10.95
C PHE A 334 -13.29 20.01 10.52
N ALA A 335 -13.65 20.05 9.23
CA ALA A 335 -14.68 20.96 8.75
C ALA A 335 -16.02 20.71 9.45
N THR A 336 -16.41 19.45 9.63
CA THR A 336 -17.66 19.08 10.32
C THR A 336 -17.65 19.56 11.77
N ALA A 337 -16.56 19.31 12.51
CA ALA A 337 -16.44 19.73 13.90
C ALA A 337 -16.39 21.27 14.06
N LEU A 338 -15.77 21.98 13.11
CA LEU A 338 -15.73 23.44 13.10
C LEU A 338 -17.07 24.07 12.70
N ASN A 339 -17.87 23.42 11.87
CA ASN A 339 -19.24 23.87 11.59
C ASN A 339 -20.08 23.94 12.87
N GLU A 340 -19.92 22.97 13.77
CA GLU A 340 -20.67 22.94 15.04
C GLU A 340 -20.23 24.02 16.04
N THR A 341 -18.95 24.41 16.00
CA THR A 341 -18.32 25.27 17.04
C THR A 341 -18.07 26.70 16.58
N VAL A 342 -17.65 26.88 15.32
CA VAL A 342 -17.27 28.16 14.69
C VAL A 342 -18.32 28.63 13.68
N GLY A 343 -19.06 27.70 13.08
CA GLY A 343 -20.13 27.97 12.11
C GLY A 343 -19.65 27.99 10.66
N GLU A 344 -20.52 27.52 9.76
CA GLU A 344 -20.24 27.43 8.32
C GLU A 344 -19.86 28.78 7.72
N GLY A 345 -18.79 28.79 6.92
CA GLY A 345 -18.26 30.00 6.27
C GLY A 345 -17.37 30.88 7.14
N ASN A 346 -17.12 30.52 8.40
CA ASN A 346 -16.24 31.24 9.32
C ASN A 346 -14.86 30.57 9.50
N TYR A 347 -14.56 29.53 8.74
CA TYR A 347 -13.28 28.82 8.77
C TYR A 347 -12.92 28.31 7.38
N GLU A 348 -11.64 28.03 7.14
CA GLU A 348 -11.18 27.33 5.95
C GLU A 348 -10.20 26.22 6.36
N ILE A 349 -10.45 24.98 5.89
CA ILE A 349 -9.55 23.84 6.08
C ILE A 349 -8.88 23.51 4.75
N LEU A 350 -7.60 23.18 4.80
CA LEU A 350 -6.81 22.81 3.63
C LEU A 350 -5.84 21.68 3.97
N GLN A 351 -5.81 20.64 3.15
CA GLN A 351 -4.68 19.71 3.10
C GLN A 351 -3.56 20.33 2.25
N ILE A 352 -2.34 20.38 2.77
CA ILE A 352 -1.19 21.00 2.10
C ILE A 352 -0.17 19.94 1.67
N ALA A 353 0.60 20.26 0.62
CA ALA A 353 1.76 19.45 0.22
C ALA A 353 2.73 19.28 1.41
N PRO A 354 3.38 18.11 1.56
CA PRO A 354 4.26 17.88 2.70
C PRO A 354 5.34 18.96 2.75
N PRO A 355 5.64 19.60 3.90
CA PRO A 355 6.63 20.67 3.92
C PRO A 355 8.02 20.16 3.52
N GLY A 356 8.75 20.93 2.70
CA GLY A 356 10.15 20.64 2.37
C GLY A 356 11.10 20.92 3.53
N GLY A 357 12.39 20.59 3.34
CA GLY A 357 13.40 20.69 4.40
C GLY A 357 14.82 20.70 3.84
N PRO A 358 15.82 20.30 4.65
CA PRO A 358 17.22 20.31 4.25
C PRO A 358 17.53 19.50 2.97
N ALA A 359 16.78 18.44 2.68
CA ALA A 359 16.90 17.65 1.45
C ALA A 359 16.18 18.29 0.24
N GLY A 360 15.50 19.41 0.44
CA GLY A 360 14.70 20.11 -0.58
C GLY A 360 13.20 19.87 -0.43
N GLN A 361 12.47 20.07 -1.53
CA GLN A 361 11.03 19.86 -1.62
C GLN A 361 10.68 18.41 -1.95
N ILE A 362 11.31 17.47 -1.24
CA ILE A 362 11.21 16.03 -1.52
C ILE A 362 9.96 15.45 -0.83
N CYS A 363 9.23 14.62 -1.56
CA CYS A 363 8.15 13.80 -1.00
C CYS A 363 8.40 12.31 -1.24
N GLU A 364 7.50 11.47 -0.74
CA GLU A 364 7.55 10.03 -0.96
C GLU A 364 7.58 9.69 -2.46
N PRO A 365 8.20 8.55 -2.85
CA PRO A 365 8.25 8.12 -4.24
C PRO A 365 6.84 7.91 -4.80
N ARG A 366 6.71 7.97 -6.13
CA ARG A 366 5.51 7.45 -6.79
C ARG A 366 5.33 6.00 -6.36
N ASN A 367 4.12 5.65 -5.97
CA ASN A 367 3.79 4.28 -5.57
C ASN A 367 2.52 3.80 -6.25
N PHE A 368 2.43 2.48 -6.43
CA PHE A 368 1.16 1.81 -6.69
C PHE A 368 0.29 1.86 -5.42
N TRP A 369 -1.02 1.67 -5.58
CA TRP A 369 -1.90 1.57 -4.41
C TRP A 369 -1.95 0.13 -3.90
N ASN A 370 -2.83 -0.68 -4.47
CA ASN A 370 -2.87 -2.13 -4.27
C ASN A 370 -3.11 -2.81 -5.61
N GLY A 371 -2.74 -4.07 -5.68
CA GLY A 371 -2.89 -4.93 -6.84
C GLY A 371 -3.54 -6.26 -6.49
N PHE A 372 -3.21 -7.26 -7.29
CA PHE A 372 -3.66 -8.64 -7.05
C PHE A 372 -2.55 -9.64 -7.38
N MET A 373 -2.65 -10.81 -6.76
CA MET A 373 -1.96 -12.04 -7.14
C MET A 373 -2.99 -13.04 -7.66
N LEU A 374 -2.50 -14.04 -8.41
CA LEU A 374 -3.27 -15.24 -8.73
C LEU A 374 -2.63 -16.44 -8.04
N ASN A 375 -3.44 -17.38 -7.56
CA ASN A 375 -2.91 -18.67 -7.12
C ASN A 375 -2.25 -19.41 -8.31
N ALA A 376 -1.26 -20.26 -8.06
CA ALA A 376 -0.52 -20.90 -9.16
C ALA A 376 -1.35 -21.92 -9.97
N GLU A 377 -2.33 -22.59 -9.34
CA GLU A 377 -3.20 -23.59 -9.97
C GLU A 377 -4.06 -23.04 -11.12
N ILE A 378 -4.22 -21.72 -11.19
CA ILE A 378 -4.94 -21.05 -12.29
C ILE A 378 -4.35 -21.38 -13.66
N ALA A 379 -3.05 -21.68 -13.72
CA ALA A 379 -2.33 -22.08 -14.93
C ALA A 379 -2.79 -23.44 -15.48
N ASP A 380 -3.60 -24.22 -14.75
CA ASP A 380 -4.19 -25.47 -15.27
C ASP A 380 -5.63 -25.30 -15.75
N SER A 381 -6.20 -24.09 -15.63
CA SER A 381 -7.60 -23.82 -15.96
C SER A 381 -7.84 -23.75 -17.47
N GLU A 382 -8.91 -24.39 -17.93
CA GLU A 382 -9.40 -24.22 -19.32
C GLU A 382 -9.82 -22.76 -19.60
N ASN A 383 -10.12 -21.96 -18.57
CA ASN A 383 -10.52 -20.56 -18.66
C ASN A 383 -9.36 -19.57 -18.43
N PHE A 384 -8.11 -20.04 -18.33
CA PHE A 384 -6.97 -19.21 -17.91
C PHE A 384 -6.86 -17.89 -18.69
N ILE A 385 -6.86 -17.94 -20.03
CA ILE A 385 -6.75 -16.74 -20.86
C ILE A 385 -7.97 -15.82 -20.68
N ALA A 386 -9.17 -16.38 -20.56
CA ALA A 386 -10.40 -15.60 -20.34
C ALA A 386 -10.35 -14.86 -19.00
N ILE A 387 -9.75 -15.46 -17.97
CA ILE A 387 -9.59 -14.86 -16.64
C ILE A 387 -8.57 -13.72 -16.69
N LEU A 388 -7.44 -13.89 -17.40
CA LEU A 388 -6.48 -12.79 -17.61
C LEU A 388 -7.13 -11.61 -18.33
N GLN A 389 -7.90 -11.86 -19.40
CA GLN A 389 -8.61 -10.82 -20.14
C GLN A 389 -9.69 -10.13 -19.28
N PHE A 390 -10.42 -10.90 -18.47
CA PHE A 390 -11.40 -10.36 -17.53
C PHE A 390 -10.76 -9.43 -16.51
N LEU A 391 -9.64 -9.85 -15.90
CA LEU A 391 -8.94 -9.05 -14.91
C LEU A 391 -8.27 -7.82 -15.53
N ASP A 392 -7.72 -7.95 -16.73
CA ASP A 392 -7.17 -6.83 -17.49
C ASP A 392 -8.25 -5.76 -17.77
N TRP A 393 -9.44 -6.19 -18.15
CA TRP A 393 -10.58 -5.30 -18.28
C TRP A 393 -10.99 -4.71 -16.93
N LEU A 394 -11.24 -5.54 -15.91
CA LEU A 394 -11.78 -5.10 -14.63
C LEU A 394 -10.87 -4.07 -13.95
N TYR A 395 -9.55 -4.31 -13.94
CA TYR A 395 -8.59 -3.46 -13.25
C TYR A 395 -8.12 -2.26 -14.08
N TYR A 396 -8.00 -2.35 -15.40
CA TYR A 396 -7.28 -1.33 -16.18
C TYR A 396 -8.14 -0.60 -17.22
N ASN A 397 -9.21 -1.22 -17.72
CA ASN A 397 -10.08 -0.59 -18.73
C ASN A 397 -10.76 0.69 -18.16
N PRO A 398 -10.74 1.83 -18.86
CA PRO A 398 -11.36 3.07 -18.39
C PRO A 398 -12.84 2.98 -18.07
N GLU A 399 -13.62 2.28 -18.91
CA GLU A 399 -15.05 2.12 -18.71
C GLU A 399 -15.34 1.20 -17.52
N ALA A 400 -14.52 0.16 -17.32
CA ALA A 400 -14.62 -0.70 -16.13
C ALA A 400 -14.29 0.08 -14.86
N ARG A 401 -13.24 0.92 -14.86
CA ARG A 401 -12.87 1.75 -13.71
C ARG A 401 -13.95 2.80 -13.38
N GLU A 402 -14.56 3.42 -14.40
CA GLU A 402 -15.72 4.30 -14.19
C GLU A 402 -16.93 3.53 -13.66
N LEU A 403 -17.20 2.33 -14.17
CA LEU A 403 -18.26 1.44 -13.67
C LEU A 403 -18.03 1.07 -12.20
N LEU A 404 -16.81 0.68 -11.85
CA LEU A 404 -16.42 0.34 -10.49
C LEU A 404 -16.63 1.51 -9.54
N ARG A 405 -16.26 2.74 -9.92
CA ARG A 405 -16.41 3.92 -9.05
C ARG A 405 -17.84 4.44 -8.97
N TRP A 406 -18.53 4.53 -10.11
CA TRP A 406 -19.78 5.31 -10.22
C TRP A 406 -21.03 4.48 -10.46
N GLY A 407 -20.89 3.20 -10.80
CA GLY A 407 -21.99 2.34 -11.23
C GLY A 407 -22.32 2.49 -12.71
N VAL A 408 -23.59 2.42 -13.07
CA VAL A 408 -24.01 2.35 -14.48
C VAL A 408 -24.37 3.73 -15.03
N LEU A 409 -23.71 4.13 -16.13
CA LEU A 409 -24.01 5.37 -16.86
C LEU A 409 -25.50 5.46 -17.22
N ASP A 410 -26.08 6.64 -17.05
CA ASP A 410 -27.50 6.96 -17.18
C ASP A 410 -28.44 6.19 -16.23
N GLN A 411 -27.92 5.41 -15.29
CA GLN A 411 -28.67 4.81 -14.19
C GLN A 411 -28.28 5.43 -12.84
N THR A 412 -27.01 5.36 -12.44
CA THR A 412 -26.50 5.94 -11.19
C THR A 412 -25.89 7.32 -11.37
N TYR A 413 -25.22 7.58 -12.50
CA TYR A 413 -24.60 8.86 -12.82
C TYR A 413 -24.86 9.28 -14.27
N THR A 414 -24.59 10.54 -14.59
CA THR A 414 -24.54 11.05 -15.97
C THR A 414 -23.15 11.60 -16.28
N LYS A 415 -22.80 11.66 -17.56
CA LYS A 415 -21.55 12.25 -18.05
C LYS A 415 -21.86 13.24 -19.16
N ASP A 416 -21.40 14.48 -19.02
CA ASP A 416 -21.65 15.51 -20.04
C ASP A 416 -20.62 15.49 -21.17
N ALA A 417 -20.78 16.37 -22.17
CA ALA A 417 -19.89 16.43 -23.32
C ALA A 417 -18.44 16.85 -22.99
N SER A 418 -18.19 17.41 -21.81
CA SER A 418 -16.85 17.71 -21.30
C SER A 418 -16.21 16.54 -20.56
N GLY A 419 -16.97 15.45 -20.35
CA GLY A 419 -16.53 14.30 -19.55
C GLY A 419 -16.83 14.45 -18.06
N LYS A 420 -17.46 15.56 -17.62
CA LYS A 420 -17.81 15.76 -16.22
C LYS A 420 -18.87 14.75 -15.79
N ILE A 421 -18.56 14.00 -14.75
CA ILE A 421 -19.45 13.03 -14.11
C ILE A 421 -20.32 13.74 -13.07
N THR A 422 -21.59 13.37 -12.98
CA THR A 422 -22.51 13.85 -11.93
C THR A 422 -23.35 12.69 -11.44
N LEU A 423 -23.24 12.38 -10.16
CA LEU A 423 -24.08 11.39 -9.49
C LEU A 423 -25.53 11.88 -9.46
N LYS A 424 -26.49 11.02 -9.81
CA LYS A 424 -27.90 11.44 -9.83
C LYS A 424 -28.43 11.75 -8.43
N PRO A 425 -29.44 12.64 -8.28
CA PRO A 425 -29.87 13.16 -6.98
C PRO A 425 -30.41 12.12 -5.99
N GLU A 426 -30.89 10.98 -6.46
CA GLU A 426 -31.35 9.86 -5.64
C GLU A 426 -30.21 9.04 -5.01
N PHE A 427 -28.98 9.24 -5.48
CA PHE A 427 -27.80 8.54 -5.00
C PHE A 427 -26.83 9.47 -4.28
N ARG A 428 -26.15 8.91 -3.28
CA ARG A 428 -25.03 9.51 -2.56
C ARG A 428 -23.80 8.61 -2.62
N LEU A 429 -22.66 9.20 -2.30
CA LEU A 429 -21.42 8.49 -2.02
C LEU A 429 -20.84 9.10 -0.75
N ASP A 430 -21.18 8.50 0.40
CA ASP A 430 -20.88 9.05 1.73
C ASP A 430 -19.36 9.19 1.95
N ALA A 431 -18.58 8.23 1.46
CA ALA A 431 -17.12 8.20 1.58
C ALA A 431 -16.42 9.45 1.01
N TYR A 432 -17.06 10.16 0.08
CA TYR A 432 -16.54 11.37 -0.55
C TYR A 432 -17.45 12.60 -0.34
N GLY A 433 -18.44 12.49 0.55
CA GLY A 433 -19.36 13.60 0.86
C GLY A 433 -20.23 14.06 -0.32
N ILE A 434 -20.52 13.18 -1.29
CA ILE A 434 -21.28 13.53 -2.50
C ILE A 434 -22.78 13.29 -2.25
N ASN A 435 -23.60 14.31 -2.54
CA ASN A 435 -25.06 14.32 -2.36
C ASN A 435 -25.50 13.86 -0.94
N PRO A 436 -24.95 14.45 0.14
CA PRO A 436 -25.26 14.01 1.51
C PRO A 436 -26.78 14.05 1.76
N GLY A 437 -27.32 12.94 2.29
CA GLY A 437 -28.73 12.78 2.59
C GLY A 437 -29.61 12.20 1.47
N ALA A 438 -29.07 11.91 0.28
CA ALA A 438 -29.80 11.13 -0.73
C ALA A 438 -30.14 9.73 -0.21
N PRO A 439 -31.22 9.07 -0.66
CA PRO A 439 -31.71 7.83 -0.01
C PRO A 439 -30.80 6.61 -0.20
N THR A 440 -30.07 6.50 -1.31
CA THR A 440 -29.28 5.30 -1.64
C THR A 440 -27.80 5.63 -1.75
N ASP A 441 -26.96 4.96 -0.96
CA ASP A 441 -25.51 5.03 -1.07
C ASP A 441 -25.03 4.01 -2.12
N ILE A 442 -24.38 4.48 -3.18
CA ILE A 442 -23.91 3.58 -4.25
C ILE A 442 -22.88 2.57 -3.75
N GLN A 443 -22.17 2.89 -2.66
CA GLN A 443 -21.19 2.01 -2.06
C GLN A 443 -21.86 0.96 -1.20
N LYS A 444 -22.57 1.39 -0.16
CA LYS A 444 -23.15 0.49 0.85
C LYS A 444 -24.32 -0.32 0.30
N ASP A 445 -25.18 0.30 -0.50
CA ASP A 445 -26.43 -0.32 -0.94
C ASP A 445 -26.29 -1.10 -2.25
N LEU A 446 -25.34 -0.69 -3.12
CA LEU A 446 -25.22 -1.25 -4.48
C LEU A 446 -23.89 -1.96 -4.77
N GLY A 447 -22.85 -1.78 -3.94
CA GLY A 447 -21.54 -2.42 -4.10
C GLY A 447 -20.60 -1.74 -5.10
N TRP A 448 -20.96 -0.54 -5.60
CA TRP A 448 -20.05 0.31 -6.36
C TRP A 448 -19.03 0.95 -5.42
N SER A 449 -18.02 1.63 -5.95
CA SER A 449 -16.93 2.26 -5.19
C SER A 449 -16.37 1.36 -4.08
N ASN A 450 -16.38 0.03 -4.26
CA ASN A 450 -15.99 -0.91 -3.22
C ASN A 450 -14.47 -0.89 -3.01
N ALA A 451 -14.06 -1.15 -1.77
CA ALA A 451 -12.66 -1.06 -1.38
C ALA A 451 -11.77 -2.17 -1.98
N VAL A 452 -12.35 -3.24 -2.56
CA VAL A 452 -11.58 -4.36 -3.14
C VAL A 452 -11.07 -4.05 -4.55
N PHE A 453 -11.90 -3.45 -5.39
CA PHE A 453 -11.58 -3.24 -6.81
C PHE A 453 -11.52 -1.77 -7.23
N ALA A 454 -12.34 -0.90 -6.64
CA ALA A 454 -12.51 0.46 -7.17
C ALA A 454 -11.30 1.38 -6.90
N ASP A 455 -10.46 1.04 -5.94
CA ASP A 455 -9.35 1.88 -5.49
C ASP A 455 -7.98 1.44 -6.08
N SER A 456 -7.93 0.35 -6.85
CA SER A 456 -6.64 -0.19 -7.34
C SER A 456 -6.03 0.69 -8.44
N THR A 457 -6.73 0.90 -9.56
CA THR A 457 -6.19 1.66 -10.71
C THR A 457 -6.93 2.98 -10.92
N GLU A 458 -6.19 4.08 -10.98
CA GLU A 458 -6.75 5.42 -11.10
C GLU A 458 -6.02 6.29 -12.13
N SER A 459 -6.76 6.71 -13.15
CA SER A 459 -6.40 7.86 -13.98
C SER A 459 -6.68 9.15 -13.23
N ARG A 460 -5.95 10.22 -13.55
CA ARG A 460 -6.15 11.57 -13.01
C ARG A 460 -7.60 12.03 -13.16
N ALA A 461 -8.18 11.88 -14.35
CA ALA A 461 -9.57 12.30 -14.62
C ALA A 461 -10.60 11.57 -13.74
N LEU A 462 -10.39 10.27 -13.48
CA LEU A 462 -11.25 9.50 -12.58
C LEU A 462 -11.11 9.98 -11.14
N LYS A 463 -9.86 10.18 -10.67
CA LYS A 463 -9.57 10.70 -9.33
C LYS A 463 -10.20 12.08 -9.10
N GLU A 464 -10.10 12.98 -10.07
CA GLU A 464 -10.73 14.31 -10.03
C GLU A 464 -12.26 14.26 -10.05
N SER A 465 -12.86 13.21 -10.62
CA SER A 465 -14.32 13.13 -10.78
C SER A 465 -15.07 13.00 -9.45
N TYR A 466 -14.48 12.32 -8.45
CA TYR A 466 -15.14 12.02 -7.17
C TYR A 466 -14.53 12.79 -5.98
N ASN A 467 -13.39 13.46 -6.18
CA ASN A 467 -12.77 14.26 -5.12
C ASN A 467 -13.25 15.72 -5.13
N SER A 468 -13.10 16.38 -3.98
CA SER A 468 -13.45 17.80 -3.84
C SER A 468 -12.51 18.70 -4.65
N PRO A 469 -12.95 19.91 -5.08
CA PRO A 469 -12.08 20.87 -5.73
C PRO A 469 -10.80 21.18 -4.92
N THR A 470 -10.91 21.26 -3.60
CA THR A 470 -9.77 21.48 -2.70
C THR A 470 -8.76 20.35 -2.73
N PHE A 471 -9.20 19.09 -2.89
CA PHE A 471 -8.28 17.97 -3.06
C PHE A 471 -7.62 17.96 -4.44
N VAL A 472 -8.33 18.40 -5.49
CA VAL A 472 -7.73 18.60 -6.81
C VAL A 472 -6.65 19.68 -6.78
N GLU A 473 -6.90 20.79 -6.08
CA GLU A 473 -5.90 21.83 -5.82
C GLU A 473 -4.69 21.30 -5.04
N TYR A 474 -4.92 20.38 -4.09
CA TYR A 474 -3.84 19.67 -3.39
C TYR A 474 -2.99 18.81 -4.33
N ILE A 475 -3.62 18.03 -5.22
CA ILE A 475 -2.90 17.25 -6.25
C ILE A 475 -2.03 18.19 -7.09
N ASP A 476 -2.60 19.28 -7.60
CA ASP A 476 -1.86 20.27 -8.41
C ASP A 476 -0.72 20.92 -7.64
N SER A 477 -0.93 21.22 -6.36
CA SER A 477 0.09 21.76 -5.47
C SER A 477 1.27 20.79 -5.32
N VAL A 478 1.02 19.51 -5.02
CA VAL A 478 2.08 18.50 -4.91
C VAL A 478 2.84 18.37 -6.22
N LEU A 479 2.12 18.15 -7.34
CA LEU A 479 2.75 17.91 -8.64
C LEU A 479 3.56 19.10 -9.16
N SER A 480 3.21 20.33 -8.76
CA SER A 480 3.92 21.54 -9.20
C SER A 480 5.04 21.97 -8.25
N SER A 481 5.04 21.52 -7.00
CA SER A 481 5.92 22.06 -5.96
C SER A 481 6.78 21.03 -5.25
N ARG A 482 6.56 19.72 -5.46
CA ARG A 482 7.32 18.64 -4.83
C ARG A 482 8.01 17.77 -5.87
N THR A 483 9.12 17.19 -5.44
CA THR A 483 9.89 16.21 -6.21
C THR A 483 9.77 14.87 -5.49
N PRO A 484 9.09 13.86 -6.09
CA PRO A 484 9.12 12.51 -5.55
C PRO A 484 10.55 12.02 -5.48
N ARG A 485 10.93 11.40 -4.36
CA ARG A 485 12.20 10.69 -4.28
C ARG A 485 12.23 9.55 -5.30
N ASP A 486 13.40 9.22 -5.82
CA ASP A 486 13.58 7.98 -6.58
C ASP A 486 13.29 6.76 -5.67
N PRO A 487 12.69 5.68 -6.18
CA PRO A 487 12.54 4.44 -5.42
C PRO A 487 13.90 3.91 -4.98
N ASN A 488 13.93 3.15 -3.88
CA ASN A 488 15.15 2.45 -3.52
C ASN A 488 15.49 1.42 -4.59
N PRO A 489 16.77 1.27 -4.95
CA PRO A 489 17.20 0.25 -5.90
C PRO A 489 16.85 -1.16 -5.39
N PRO A 490 16.49 -2.08 -6.29
CA PRO A 490 16.02 -3.42 -5.93
C PRO A 490 17.12 -4.22 -5.22
N ALA A 491 16.73 -4.92 -4.16
CA ALA A 491 17.59 -5.82 -3.39
C ALA A 491 16.81 -7.11 -3.04
N PRO A 492 16.35 -7.89 -4.03
CA PRO A 492 15.51 -9.05 -3.79
C PRO A 492 16.27 -10.13 -3.04
N LEU A 493 15.76 -10.47 -1.86
CA LEU A 493 16.30 -11.50 -0.98
C LEU A 493 15.82 -12.88 -1.44
N ASP A 494 16.69 -13.88 -1.39
CA ASP A 494 16.24 -15.27 -1.49
C ASP A 494 15.55 -15.73 -0.19
N GLU A 495 14.97 -16.93 -0.17
CA GLU A 495 14.22 -17.44 0.98
C GLU A 495 15.04 -17.46 2.28
N MET A 496 16.30 -17.90 2.20
CA MET A 496 17.17 -17.97 3.37
C MET A 496 17.58 -16.58 3.86
N GLU A 497 17.86 -15.67 2.93
CA GLU A 497 18.17 -14.27 3.24
C GLU A 497 16.95 -13.54 3.80
N LEU A 498 15.74 -13.81 3.29
CA LEU A 498 14.50 -13.22 3.78
C LEU A 498 14.20 -13.66 5.22
N GLU A 499 14.43 -14.93 5.55
CA GLU A 499 14.31 -15.43 6.93
C GLU A 499 15.31 -14.71 7.85
N GLN A 500 16.57 -14.61 7.43
CA GLN A 500 17.61 -13.92 8.20
C GLN A 500 17.34 -12.42 8.38
N ALA A 501 16.92 -11.75 7.31
CA ALA A 501 16.54 -10.35 7.31
C ALA A 501 15.37 -10.11 8.26
N SER A 502 14.35 -10.97 8.24
CA SER A 502 13.18 -10.87 9.11
C SER A 502 13.53 -11.03 10.60
N LEU A 503 14.49 -11.90 10.93
CA LEU A 503 14.98 -12.08 12.31
C LEU A 503 15.73 -10.85 12.85
N GLN A 504 16.28 -10.01 11.97
CA GLN A 504 17.05 -8.81 12.34
C GLN A 504 16.22 -7.52 12.22
N ALA A 505 15.36 -7.42 11.21
CA ALA A 505 14.58 -6.21 10.92
C ALA A 505 13.64 -5.84 12.08
N THR A 506 12.94 -6.82 12.66
CA THR A 506 11.96 -6.55 13.74
C THR A 506 12.61 -5.98 14.99
N PRO A 507 13.65 -6.60 15.60
CA PRO A 507 14.30 -6.02 16.77
C PRO A 507 14.95 -4.65 16.50
N LEU A 508 15.51 -4.45 15.30
CA LEU A 508 16.06 -3.16 14.90
C LEU A 508 14.95 -2.11 14.83
N LYS A 509 13.85 -2.39 14.15
CA LYS A 509 12.70 -1.50 14.03
C LYS A 509 12.09 -1.16 15.39
N ASP A 510 11.87 -2.15 16.26
CA ASP A 510 11.33 -1.93 17.61
C ASP A 510 12.21 -0.96 18.43
N THR A 511 13.54 -1.10 18.28
CA THR A 511 14.54 -0.22 18.92
C THR A 511 14.44 1.20 18.35
N VAL A 512 14.36 1.32 17.02
CA VAL A 512 14.24 2.61 16.32
C VAL A 512 12.96 3.35 16.71
N ASP A 513 11.82 2.68 16.64
CA ASP A 513 10.51 3.30 16.93
C ASP A 513 10.47 3.81 18.38
N THR A 514 10.95 2.99 19.32
CA THR A 514 11.03 3.36 20.74
C THR A 514 11.97 4.55 20.96
N ALA A 515 13.20 4.47 20.44
CA ALA A 515 14.21 5.52 20.65
C ALA A 515 13.79 6.84 20.01
N THR A 516 13.21 6.79 18.81
CA THR A 516 12.75 7.97 18.07
C THR A 516 11.72 8.76 18.86
N LEU A 517 10.68 8.09 19.37
CA LEU A 517 9.69 8.74 20.22
C LEU A 517 10.32 9.30 21.50
N GLN A 518 11.20 8.54 22.17
CA GLN A 518 11.87 9.01 23.40
C GLN A 518 12.73 10.26 23.15
N PHE A 519 13.47 10.32 22.05
CA PHE A 519 14.29 11.49 21.71
C PHE A 519 13.42 12.72 21.40
N ILE A 520 12.35 12.54 20.63
CA ILE A 520 11.40 13.61 20.26
C ILE A 520 10.69 14.15 21.50
N LEU A 521 10.17 13.27 22.37
CA LEU A 521 9.42 13.65 23.56
C LEU A 521 10.30 14.21 24.69
N GLY A 522 11.62 14.02 24.60
CA GLY A 522 12.56 14.48 25.62
C GLY A 522 12.87 13.47 26.71
N ASP A 523 12.32 12.25 26.62
CA ASP A 523 12.56 11.15 27.56
C ASP A 523 13.98 10.56 27.43
N ARG A 524 14.61 10.72 26.27
CA ARG A 524 16.02 10.42 26.01
C ARG A 524 16.76 11.68 25.54
N ASP A 525 17.96 11.91 26.06
CA ASP A 525 18.77 13.08 25.68
C ASP A 525 19.40 12.83 24.30
N ILE A 526 19.28 13.78 23.37
CA ILE A 526 19.86 13.67 22.03
C ILE A 526 21.39 13.51 22.05
N ALA A 527 22.06 13.92 23.13
CA ALA A 527 23.47 13.64 23.36
C ALA A 527 23.80 12.13 23.40
N GLU A 528 22.80 11.27 23.62
CA GLU A 528 22.93 9.81 23.60
C GLU A 528 22.77 9.19 22.20
N TRP A 529 22.71 10.00 21.13
CA TRP A 529 22.55 9.51 19.76
C TRP A 529 23.59 8.45 19.36
N ASP A 530 24.87 8.70 19.65
CA ASP A 530 25.95 7.75 19.30
C ASP A 530 25.81 6.44 20.09
N ALA A 531 25.31 6.49 21.32
CA ALA A 531 25.03 5.29 22.11
C ALA A 531 23.86 4.49 21.50
N TYR A 532 22.82 5.17 21.03
CA TYR A 532 21.71 4.57 20.29
C TYR A 532 22.18 3.88 19.00
N VAL A 533 23.04 4.53 18.20
CA VAL A 533 23.61 3.88 17.01
C VAL A 533 24.40 2.63 17.41
N GLY A 534 25.16 2.68 18.50
CA GLY A 534 25.85 1.51 19.06
C GLY A 534 24.92 0.39 19.56
N GLU A 535 23.70 0.72 20.01
CA GLU A 535 22.65 -0.26 20.35
C GLU A 535 22.19 -1.00 19.09
N LEU A 536 21.96 -0.28 17.98
CA LEU A 536 21.61 -0.90 16.70
C LEU A 536 22.75 -1.78 16.17
N GLU A 537 23.98 -1.31 16.22
CA GLU A 537 25.17 -2.11 15.85
C GLU A 537 25.25 -3.40 16.67
N SER A 538 25.03 -3.31 17.97
CA SER A 538 25.01 -4.46 18.89
C SER A 538 23.83 -5.41 18.62
N ALA A 539 22.73 -4.90 18.08
CA ALA A 539 21.57 -5.68 17.65
C ALA A 539 21.74 -6.33 16.27
N GLY A 540 22.90 -6.16 15.62
CA GLY A 540 23.22 -6.80 14.35
C GLY A 540 22.97 -5.94 13.12
N LEU A 541 22.89 -4.62 13.27
CA LEU A 541 22.67 -3.69 12.16
C LEU A 541 23.64 -3.92 10.98
N GLN A 542 24.93 -4.08 11.24
CA GLN A 542 25.91 -4.26 10.16
C GLN A 542 25.64 -5.53 9.36
N THR A 543 25.30 -6.63 10.05
CA THR A 543 24.94 -7.90 9.39
C THR A 543 23.71 -7.73 8.50
N TYR A 544 22.72 -6.96 8.96
CA TYR A 544 21.50 -6.68 8.20
C TYR A 544 21.77 -5.85 6.94
N VAL A 545 22.57 -4.79 7.08
CA VAL A 545 22.99 -3.93 5.96
C VAL A 545 23.81 -4.71 4.93
N ASP A 546 24.75 -5.55 5.39
CA ASP A 546 25.61 -6.37 4.51
C ASP A 546 24.78 -7.41 3.75
N LEU A 547 23.80 -8.05 4.41
CA LEU A 547 22.88 -9.01 3.81
C LEU A 547 22.13 -8.40 2.63
N ILE A 548 21.53 -7.22 2.84
CA ILE A 548 20.71 -6.54 1.83
C ILE A 548 21.57 -6.04 0.66
N ASN A 549 22.73 -5.46 0.94
CA ASN A 549 23.64 -5.02 -0.12
C ASN A 549 24.23 -6.21 -0.91
N THR A 550 24.41 -7.38 -0.28
CA THR A 550 24.82 -8.60 -0.99
C THR A 550 23.75 -9.06 -1.97
N ALA A 551 22.48 -9.09 -1.54
CA ALA A 551 21.36 -9.44 -2.41
C ALA A 551 21.18 -8.47 -3.57
N ARG A 552 21.35 -7.16 -3.31
CA ARG A 552 21.41 -6.14 -4.35
C ARG A 552 22.53 -6.39 -5.36
N GLN A 553 23.75 -6.62 -4.89
CA GLN A 553 24.90 -6.84 -5.78
C GLN A 553 24.65 -8.06 -6.68
N ARG A 554 24.11 -9.15 -6.12
CA ARG A 554 23.69 -10.33 -6.89
C ARG A 554 22.69 -9.95 -7.98
N PHE A 555 21.65 -9.20 -7.63
CA PHE A 555 20.63 -8.77 -8.58
C PHE A 555 21.20 -7.88 -9.70
N GLU A 556 22.09 -6.93 -9.37
CA GLU A 556 22.76 -6.10 -10.36
C GLU A 556 23.62 -6.94 -11.32
N GLU A 557 24.37 -7.94 -10.82
CA GLU A 557 25.19 -8.84 -11.63
C GLU A 557 24.37 -9.73 -12.58
N GLU A 558 23.16 -10.12 -12.18
CA GLU A 558 22.27 -11.00 -12.96
C GLU A 558 21.43 -10.24 -14.00
N ASN A 559 21.25 -8.93 -13.85
CA ASN A 559 20.35 -8.11 -14.68
C ASN A 559 21.06 -6.97 -15.44
N SER A 560 22.40 -6.99 -15.52
CA SER A 560 23.22 -5.95 -16.20
C SER A 560 23.58 -6.22 -17.66
#